data_AF-A0A2R6RR92-F1
#
_entry.id   AF-A0A2R6RR92-F1
#
_cell.length_a   1.000
_cell.length_b   1.000
_cell.length_c   1.000
_cell.angle_alpha   90.00
_cell.angle_beta   90.00
_cell.angle_gamma   90.00
#
_symmetry.space_group_name_H-M   'P 1'
#
loop_
_entity.id
_entity.type
_entity.pdbx_description
1 polymer ?
#
loop_
_entity_poly.entity_id
_entity_poly.type
_entity_poly.pdbx_seq_one_letter_code
_entity_poly.pdbx_strand_id
1 'polypeptide(L)'
;MLPVMDELIGAMCNISKANSHIAMLSRTHGQIETHDYMSKLFDAIVRFNNILIDFDRDVWGYISLGYFKQITKPGEIGSSTMPHKVNPIDFENSEGNLGKADAGLSYLSVKLPISRWQRDLTDSTVLRNMG
;
A
#
# COMPACT_ATOMS: atom_id res chain seq x y z
N MET A 1 17.18 -9.49 18.89
CA MET A 1 15.91 -8.78 18.65
C MET A 1 14.72 -9.71 18.76
N LEU A 2 14.74 -10.89 18.13
CA LEU A 2 13.65 -11.88 18.23
C LEU A 2 13.40 -12.45 19.65
N PRO A 3 14.42 -12.82 20.46
CA PRO A 3 14.17 -13.46 21.77
C PRO A 3 13.45 -12.57 22.79
N VAL A 4 13.73 -11.27 22.76
CA VAL A 4 13.08 -10.27 23.64
C VAL A 4 11.62 -10.05 23.23
N MET A 5 11.31 -10.16 21.92
CA MET A 5 9.92 -10.11 21.48
C MET A 5 9.15 -11.34 21.93
N ASP A 6 9.75 -12.53 21.86
CA ASP A 6 9.12 -13.76 22.35
C ASP A 6 8.86 -13.70 23.86
N GLU A 7 9.81 -13.14 24.63
CA GLU A 7 9.64 -12.91 26.07
C GLU A 7 8.51 -11.91 26.36
N LEU A 8 8.45 -10.79 25.61
CA LEU A 8 7.38 -9.79 25.73
C LEU A 8 6.00 -10.39 25.42
N ILE A 9 5.89 -11.15 24.32
CA ILE A 9 4.66 -11.84 23.92
C ILE A 9 4.24 -12.82 25.02
N GLY A 10 5.18 -13.61 25.55
CA GLY A 10 4.94 -14.53 26.66
C GLY A 10 4.40 -13.82 27.90
N ALA A 11 5.01 -12.70 28.29
CA ALA A 11 4.56 -11.89 29.41
C ALA A 11 3.13 -11.33 29.19
N MET A 12 2.85 -10.79 28.01
CA MET A 12 1.51 -10.28 27.65
C MET A 12 0.44 -11.38 27.68
N CYS A 13 0.74 -12.58 27.16
CA CYS A 13 -0.17 -13.71 27.19
C CYS A 13 -0.47 -14.16 28.64
N ASN A 14 0.54 -14.18 29.51
CA ASN A 14 0.36 -14.54 30.92
C ASN A 14 -0.52 -13.52 31.66
N ILE A 15 -0.29 -12.22 31.43
CA ILE A 15 -1.14 -11.14 31.98
C ILE A 15 -2.58 -11.28 31.49
N SER A 16 -2.80 -11.53 30.19
CA SER A 16 -4.14 -11.72 29.63
C SER A 16 -4.86 -12.91 30.26
N LYS A 17 -4.20 -14.07 30.38
CA LYS A 17 -4.77 -15.27 31.03
C LYS A 17 -5.14 -15.01 32.50
N ALA A 18 -4.25 -14.37 33.25
CA ALA A 18 -4.47 -14.04 34.66
C ALA A 18 -5.66 -13.07 34.86
N ASN A 19 -5.88 -12.16 33.91
CA ASN A 19 -6.94 -11.14 33.98
C ASN A 19 -8.16 -11.45 33.10
N SER A 20 -8.29 -12.68 32.60
CA SER A 20 -9.38 -13.12 31.71
C SER A 20 -10.79 -12.93 32.28
N HIS A 21 -10.92 -12.85 33.60
CA HIS A 21 -12.16 -12.58 34.32
C HIS A 21 -12.61 -11.10 34.24
N ILE A 22 -11.73 -10.20 33.81
CA ILE A 22 -12.02 -8.77 33.63
C ILE A 22 -12.58 -8.58 32.20
N ALA A 23 -13.88 -8.31 32.09
CA ALA A 23 -14.63 -8.28 30.82
C ALA A 23 -14.06 -7.32 29.74
N MET A 24 -13.27 -6.32 30.13
CA MET A 24 -12.64 -5.38 29.21
C MET A 24 -11.40 -5.96 28.50
N LEU A 25 -10.84 -7.06 29.01
CA LEU A 25 -9.66 -7.75 28.48
C LEU A 25 -10.00 -9.04 27.72
N SER A 26 -11.28 -9.47 27.70
CA SER A 26 -11.69 -10.74 27.06
C SER A 26 -12.31 -10.61 25.67
N ARG A 27 -12.48 -9.38 25.14
CA ARG A 27 -12.99 -9.20 23.78
C ARG A 27 -11.85 -9.28 22.76
N THR A 28 -11.97 -10.23 21.83
CA THR A 28 -11.02 -10.43 20.71
C THR A 28 -11.23 -9.43 19.57
N HIS A 29 -12.35 -8.71 19.55
CA HIS A 29 -12.62 -7.61 18.63
C HIS A 29 -13.30 -6.44 19.36
N GLY A 30 -13.00 -5.22 18.90
CA GLY A 30 -13.68 -4.01 19.33
C GLY A 30 -15.12 -3.93 18.81
N GLN A 31 -15.70 -2.72 18.84
CA GLN A 31 -16.99 -2.46 18.18
C GLN A 31 -16.89 -2.54 16.64
N ILE A 32 -15.70 -2.29 16.09
CA ILE A 32 -15.39 -2.45 14.66
C ILE A 32 -14.71 -3.79 14.38
N GLU A 33 -14.75 -4.18 13.10
CA GLU A 33 -13.82 -5.15 12.55
C GLU A 33 -12.36 -4.64 12.71
N THR A 34 -11.41 -5.55 12.85
CA THR A 34 -10.00 -5.24 13.16
C THR A 34 -9.23 -4.59 12.02
N HIS A 35 -9.76 -4.60 10.80
CA HIS A 35 -9.13 -4.14 9.57
C HIS A 35 -7.82 -4.87 9.20
N ASP A 36 -7.46 -5.95 9.89
CA ASP A 36 -6.25 -6.74 9.61
C ASP A 36 -6.26 -7.33 8.19
N TYR A 37 -7.44 -7.74 7.71
CA TYR A 37 -7.57 -8.25 6.34
C TYR A 37 -7.34 -7.13 5.31
N MET A 38 -7.71 -5.89 5.64
CA MET A 38 -7.52 -4.74 4.76
C MET A 38 -6.05 -4.39 4.67
N SER A 39 -5.34 -4.39 5.80
CA SER A 39 -3.87 -4.24 5.82
C SER A 39 -3.20 -5.30 4.94
N LYS A 40 -3.57 -6.58 5.10
CA LYS A 40 -3.04 -7.67 4.26
C LYS A 40 -3.32 -7.46 2.77
N LEU A 41 -4.52 -7.00 2.43
CA LEU A 41 -4.91 -6.71 1.05
C LEU A 41 -4.12 -5.54 0.47
N PHE A 42 -4.03 -4.42 1.18
CA PHE A 42 -3.29 -3.24 0.75
C PHE A 42 -1.82 -3.54 0.57
N ASP A 43 -1.19 -4.27 1.49
CA ASP A 43 0.20 -4.68 1.36
C ASP A 43 0.42 -5.61 0.16
N ALA A 44 -0.55 -6.45 -0.18
CA ALA A 44 -0.49 -7.29 -1.38
C ALA A 44 -0.54 -6.46 -2.66
N ILE A 45 -1.39 -5.43 -2.69
CA ILE A 45 -1.49 -4.48 -3.81
C ILE A 45 -0.19 -3.68 -3.94
N VAL A 46 0.35 -3.16 -2.83
CA VAL A 46 1.64 -2.44 -2.83
C VAL A 46 2.76 -3.31 -3.39
N ARG A 47 2.85 -4.59 -2.99
CA ARG A 47 3.84 -5.51 -3.56
C ARG A 47 3.66 -5.69 -5.07
N PHE A 48 2.42 -5.80 -5.55
CA PHE A 48 2.13 -5.88 -6.97
C PHE A 48 2.53 -4.60 -7.71
N ASN A 49 2.18 -3.43 -7.16
CA ASN A 49 2.54 -2.13 -7.73
C ASN A 49 4.05 -1.95 -7.83
N ASN A 50 4.82 -2.41 -6.84
CA ASN A 50 6.29 -2.37 -6.90
C ASN A 50 6.85 -3.22 -8.04
N ILE A 51 6.26 -4.40 -8.31
CA ILE A 51 6.64 -5.22 -9.47
C ILE A 51 6.32 -4.47 -10.78
N LEU A 52 5.17 -3.79 -10.83
CA LEU A 52 4.76 -3.04 -12.01
C LEU A 52 5.61 -1.78 -12.25
N ILE A 53 6.00 -1.07 -11.18
CA ILE A 53 6.96 0.05 -11.25
C ILE A 53 8.31 -0.41 -11.79
N ASP A 54 8.81 -1.56 -11.32
CA ASP A 54 10.05 -2.15 -11.82
C ASP A 54 9.95 -2.47 -13.32
N PHE A 55 8.81 -3.04 -13.74
CA PHE A 55 8.52 -3.27 -15.15
C PHE A 55 8.44 -1.98 -15.97
N ASP A 56 7.75 -0.94 -15.48
CA ASP A 56 7.63 0.35 -16.17
C ASP A 56 9.02 0.97 -16.41
N ARG A 57 9.91 0.90 -15.42
CA ARG A 57 11.30 1.38 -15.50
C ARG A 57 12.14 0.59 -16.48
N ASP A 58 12.02 -0.74 -16.46
CA ASP A 58 12.73 -1.61 -17.39
C ASP A 58 12.31 -1.33 -18.84
N VAL A 59 11.00 -1.25 -19.10
CA VAL A 59 10.48 -0.96 -20.45
C VAL A 59 10.88 0.43 -20.91
N TRP A 60 10.83 1.44 -20.03
CA TRP A 60 11.35 2.77 -20.31
C TRP A 60 12.82 2.73 -20.72
N GLY A 61 13.64 1.94 -20.01
CA GLY A 61 15.05 1.71 -20.32
C GLY A 61 15.25 1.04 -21.67
N TYR A 62 14.49 -0.02 -21.97
CA TYR A 62 14.56 -0.73 -23.25
C TYR A 62 14.13 0.14 -24.43
N ILE A 63 13.15 1.03 -24.25
CA ILE A 63 12.77 2.02 -25.26
C ILE A 63 13.90 3.04 -25.47
N SER A 64 14.52 3.50 -24.39
CA SER A 64 15.65 4.45 -24.43
C SER A 64 16.88 3.87 -25.13
N LEU A 65 17.12 2.57 -24.97
CA LEU A 65 18.19 1.82 -25.66
C LEU A 65 17.83 1.42 -27.10
N GLY A 66 16.58 1.65 -27.53
CA GLY A 66 16.11 1.33 -28.88
C GLY A 66 15.78 -0.14 -29.13
N TYR A 67 15.64 -0.96 -28.07
CA TYR A 67 15.19 -2.35 -28.18
C TYR A 67 13.72 -2.43 -28.61
N PHE A 68 12.91 -1.46 -28.19
CA PHE A 68 11.53 -1.30 -28.63
C PHE A 68 11.33 0.02 -29.37
N LYS A 69 10.42 0.01 -30.35
CA LYS A 69 9.90 1.22 -31.00
C LYS A 69 8.43 1.37 -30.65
N GLN A 70 8.03 2.60 -30.37
CA GLN A 70 6.65 2.94 -30.02
C GLN A 70 5.82 3.17 -31.29
N ILE A 71 4.58 2.69 -31.29
CA ILE A 71 3.63 2.92 -32.37
C ILE A 71 2.93 4.24 -32.11
N THR A 72 3.13 5.23 -32.99
CA THR A 72 2.49 6.55 -32.89
C THR A 72 1.15 6.57 -33.61
N LYS A 73 0.13 7.22 -33.03
CA LYS A 73 -1.12 7.48 -33.77
C LYS A 73 -0.98 8.73 -34.64
N PRO A 74 -1.62 8.77 -35.83
CA PRO A 74 -1.63 9.98 -36.65
C PRO A 74 -2.19 11.18 -35.88
N GLY A 75 -1.46 12.30 -35.87
CA GLY A 75 -1.86 13.54 -35.20
C GLY A 75 -1.45 13.64 -33.72
N GLU A 76 -0.83 12.61 -33.14
CA GLU A 76 -0.30 12.65 -31.79
C GLU A 76 1.01 13.47 -31.72
N ILE A 77 1.12 14.37 -30.74
CA ILE A 77 2.27 15.25 -30.55
C ILE A 77 3.10 14.72 -29.39
N GLY A 78 4.25 14.10 -29.68
CA GLY A 78 5.15 13.60 -28.63
C GLY A 78 5.94 14.70 -27.90
N SER A 79 6.18 15.85 -28.55
CA SER A 79 6.79 17.03 -27.93
C SER A 79 6.35 18.31 -28.65
N SER A 80 6.11 19.38 -27.89
CA SER A 80 5.71 20.69 -28.41
C SER A 80 6.84 21.43 -29.16
N THR A 81 8.10 21.06 -28.92
CA THR A 81 9.27 21.73 -29.52
C THR A 81 10.10 20.80 -30.41
N MET A 82 9.90 19.49 -30.32
CA MET A 82 10.67 18.47 -31.05
C MET A 82 9.74 17.51 -31.82
N PRO A 83 9.44 17.78 -33.11
CA PRO A 83 8.46 17.01 -33.89
C PRO A 83 8.79 15.53 -34.09
N HIS A 84 10.06 15.15 -33.97
CA HIS A 84 10.53 13.77 -34.14
C HIS A 84 10.52 12.97 -32.82
N LYS A 85 10.23 13.61 -31.69
CA LYS A 85 10.33 12.99 -30.37
C LYS A 85 9.07 12.15 -30.10
N VAL A 86 9.30 10.90 -29.70
CA VAL A 86 8.26 9.99 -29.20
C VAL A 86 8.70 9.53 -27.80
N ASN A 87 7.88 9.79 -26.80
CA ASN A 87 8.19 9.54 -25.39
C ASN A 87 7.32 8.40 -24.85
N PRO A 88 7.86 7.50 -24.01
CA PRO A 88 7.09 6.42 -23.36
C PRO A 88 6.19 6.95 -22.23
N ILE A 89 5.34 7.93 -22.54
CA ILE A 89 4.56 8.69 -21.54
C ILE A 89 3.59 7.83 -20.75
N ASP A 90 3.09 6.74 -21.34
CA ASP A 90 2.15 5.84 -20.67
C ASP A 90 2.83 5.11 -19.50
N PHE A 91 4.06 4.65 -19.69
CA PHE A 91 4.86 4.01 -18.62
C PHE A 91 5.28 5.01 -17.55
N GLU A 92 5.67 6.23 -17.94
CA GLU A 92 6.01 7.30 -16.99
C GLU A 92 4.81 7.71 -16.13
N ASN A 93 3.62 7.76 -16.73
CA ASN A 93 2.37 8.06 -16.04
C ASN A 93 1.93 6.91 -15.11
N SER A 94 2.10 5.66 -15.56
CA SER A 94 1.88 4.47 -14.72
C SER A 94 2.79 4.49 -13.49
N GLU A 95 4.11 4.61 -13.68
CA GLU A 95 5.09 4.66 -12.59
C GLU A 95 4.73 5.72 -11.54
N GLY A 96 4.43 6.95 -11.99
CA GLY A 96 4.10 8.05 -11.10
C GLY A 96 2.83 7.81 -10.28
N ASN A 97 1.77 7.27 -10.91
CA ASN A 97 0.51 7.00 -10.20
C ASN A 97 0.61 5.79 -9.26
N LEU A 98 1.36 4.75 -9.64
CA LEU A 98 1.59 3.59 -8.77
C LEU A 98 2.32 4.02 -7.49
N GLY A 99 3.35 4.87 -7.60
CA GLY A 99 4.03 5.43 -6.42
C GLY A 99 3.11 6.24 -5.51
N LYS A 100 2.22 7.05 -6.10
CA LYS A 100 1.20 7.80 -5.34
C LYS A 100 0.18 6.87 -4.67
N ALA A 101 -0.26 5.83 -5.37
CA ALA A 101 -1.20 4.84 -4.85
C ALA A 101 -0.59 4.08 -3.66
N ASP A 102 0.67 3.66 -3.77
CA ASP A 102 1.38 2.93 -2.71
C ASP A 102 1.50 3.75 -1.42
N ALA A 103 1.73 5.06 -1.52
CA ALA A 103 1.77 5.94 -0.36
C ALA A 103 0.43 5.95 0.39
N GLY A 104 -0.70 6.01 -0.34
CA GLY A 104 -2.04 5.97 0.24
C GLY A 104 -2.36 4.61 0.86
N LEU A 105 -2.11 3.53 0.12
CA LEU A 105 -2.37 2.15 0.56
C LEU A 105 -1.56 1.78 1.81
N SER A 106 -0.27 2.15 1.83
CA SER A 106 0.61 1.90 2.97
C SER A 106 0.12 2.64 4.23
N TYR A 107 -0.32 3.90 4.08
CA TYR A 107 -0.90 4.65 5.20
C TYR A 107 -2.17 4.00 5.75
N LEU A 108 -3.08 3.56 4.87
CA LEU A 108 -4.30 2.86 5.27
C LEU A 108 -3.99 1.55 6.00
N SER A 109 -3.02 0.79 5.49
CA SER A 109 -2.58 -0.50 6.05
C SER A 109 -2.11 -0.36 7.49
N VAL A 110 -1.33 0.68 7.81
CA VAL A 110 -0.81 0.88 9.17
C VAL A 110 -1.80 1.57 10.10
N LYS A 111 -2.68 2.43 9.58
CA LYS A 111 -3.57 3.25 10.42
C LYS A 111 -4.85 2.54 10.83
N LEU A 112 -5.46 1.76 9.94
CA LEU A 112 -6.81 1.20 10.16
C LEU A 112 -6.87 0.14 11.27
N PRO A 113 -5.86 -0.72 11.48
CA PRO A 113 -5.89 -1.73 12.54
C PRO A 113 -5.78 -1.19 13.96
N ILE A 114 -5.38 0.07 14.13
CA ILE A 114 -5.11 0.67 15.43
C ILE A 114 -6.27 1.59 15.82
N SER A 115 -6.96 1.23 16.89
CA SER A 115 -8.04 2.02 17.50
C SER A 115 -7.96 1.97 19.02
N ARG A 116 -8.25 3.08 19.70
CA ARG A 116 -8.20 3.15 21.16
C ARG A 116 -9.36 2.36 21.80
N TRP A 117 -9.02 1.53 22.80
CA TRP A 117 -9.97 0.73 23.58
C TRP A 117 -10.95 -0.06 22.69
N GLN A 118 -12.25 -0.01 22.97
CA GLN A 118 -13.24 -0.72 22.16
C GLN A 118 -13.38 -0.15 20.75
N ARG A 119 -13.10 1.15 20.54
CA ARG A 119 -13.00 1.86 19.26
C ARG A 119 -12.93 3.38 19.48
N ASP A 120 -12.13 4.08 18.68
CA ASP A 120 -12.26 5.50 18.37
C ASP A 120 -12.79 5.74 16.93
N LEU A 121 -13.17 6.97 16.59
CA LEU A 121 -13.80 7.31 15.30
C LEU A 121 -12.81 7.76 14.21
N THR A 122 -11.50 7.63 14.43
CA THR A 122 -10.49 8.12 13.48
C THR A 122 -10.49 7.33 12.16
N ASP A 123 -10.93 6.08 12.21
CA ASP A 123 -11.12 5.20 11.06
C ASP A 123 -12.20 5.70 10.10
N SER A 124 -13.29 6.29 10.61
CA SER A 124 -14.44 6.72 9.81
C SER A 124 -14.06 7.65 8.66
N THR A 125 -13.27 8.70 8.93
CA THR A 125 -12.83 9.61 7.86
C THR A 125 -11.77 8.98 6.96
N VAL A 126 -10.96 8.07 7.49
CA VAL A 126 -9.86 7.46 6.74
C VAL A 126 -10.38 6.42 5.74
N LEU A 127 -11.37 5.61 6.12
CA LEU A 127 -12.03 4.64 5.24
C LEU A 127 -12.67 5.27 4.00
N ARG A 128 -13.01 6.56 4.05
CA ARG A 128 -13.54 7.30 2.90
C ARG A 128 -12.48 7.65 1.83
N ASN A 129 -11.20 7.36 2.09
CA ASN A 129 -10.09 7.57 1.15
C ASN A 129 -9.64 6.27 0.47
N MET A 130 -10.45 5.21 0.50
CA MET A 130 -10.16 3.95 -0.19
C MET A 130 -10.42 4.00 -1.70
N GLY A 131 -10.79 5.16 -2.26
CA GLY A 131 -11.09 5.37 -3.67
C GLY A 131 -10.46 6.67 -4.18
#